data_AF-A0A955KMM9-F1
#
_entry.id   AF-A0A955KMM9-F1
#
_cell.length_a   1.000
_cell.length_b   1.000
_cell.length_c   1.000
_cell.angle_alpha   90.00
_cell.angle_beta   90.00
_cell.angle_gamma   90.00
#
_symmetry.space_group_name_H-M   'P 1'
#
loop_
_entity.id
_entity.type
_entity.pdbx_description
1 polymer ?
#
loop_
_entity_poly.entity_id
_entity_poly.type
_entity_poly.pdbx_seq_one_letter_code
_entity_poly.pdbx_strand_id
1 'polypeptide(L)' 'MTTIQVTAAVNKVQTLADGGIRWTFDLPESAILQSAHLMEIRRSQTAVELTIVPVVEKSKKSDAQVNY' A
#
# COMPACT_ATOMS: atom_id res chain seq x y z
N MET A 1 -13.11 14.11 -8.29
CA MET A 1 -12.87 12.96 -7.41
C MET A 1 -11.37 12.78 -7.28
N THR A 2 -10.84 12.68 -6.06
CA THR A 2 -9.40 12.53 -5.82
C THR A 2 -9.09 11.05 -5.66
N THR A 3 -8.30 10.48 -6.58
CA THR A 3 -7.87 9.07 -6.52
C THR A 3 -6.53 8.97 -5.80
N ILE A 4 -6.41 8.02 -4.86
CA ILE A 4 -5.14 7.69 -4.21
C ILE A 4 -4.51 6.53 -4.96
N GLN A 5 -3.31 6.73 -5.50
CA GLN A 5 -2.52 5.67 -6.14
C GLN A 5 -1.17 5.54 -5.45
N VAL A 6 -0.85 4.31 -5.04
CA VAL A 6 0.41 3.95 -4.39
C VAL A 6 0.69 2.46 -4.60
N THR A 7 1.95 2.12 -4.84
CA THR A 7 2.43 0.74 -4.78
C THR A 7 2.76 0.41 -3.34
N ALA A 8 2.18 -0.67 -2.82
CA ALA A 8 2.37 -1.11 -1.44
C ALA A 8 2.52 -2.63 -1.37
N ALA A 9 3.27 -3.12 -0.39
CA ALA A 9 3.36 -4.54 -0.09
C ALA A 9 2.24 -4.95 0.87
N VAL A 10 1.65 -6.13 0.68
CA VAL A 10 0.72 -6.69 1.67
C VAL A 10 1.54 -7.17 2.87
N ASN A 11 1.38 -6.51 4.01
CA ASN A 11 2.05 -6.89 5.25
C ASN A 11 1.31 -8.03 5.97
N LYS A 12 -0.02 -7.87 6.10
CA LYS A 12 -0.85 -8.82 6.84
C LYS A 12 -2.29 -8.82 6.34
N VAL A 13 -2.88 -10.00 6.28
CA VAL A 13 -4.33 -10.22 6.14
C VAL A 13 -4.78 -11.02 7.36
N GLN A 14 -5.80 -10.53 8.07
CA GLN A 14 -6.31 -11.22 9.26
C GLN A 14 -7.82 -11.13 9.37
N THR A 15 -8.43 -12.22 9.81
CA THR A 15 -9.82 -12.26 10.25
C THR A 15 -9.89 -11.78 11.70
N LEU A 16 -10.81 -10.87 11.96
CA LEU A 16 -11.09 -10.32 13.28
C LEU A 16 -12.10 -11.22 14.01
N ALA A 17 -12.19 -11.06 15.34
CA ALA A 17 -13.08 -11.88 16.17
C ALA A 17 -14.57 -11.74 15.81
N ASP A 18 -14.96 -10.61 15.20
CA ASP A 18 -16.31 -10.33 14.70
C ASP A 18 -16.56 -10.89 13.29
N GLY A 19 -15.62 -11.64 12.73
CA GLY A 19 -15.67 -12.15 11.35
C GLY A 19 -15.30 -11.11 10.29
N GLY A 20 -14.99 -9.87 10.68
CA GLY A 20 -14.47 -8.86 9.77
C GLY A 20 -13.07 -9.19 9.25
N ILE A 21 -12.66 -8.56 8.15
CA ILE A 21 -11.32 -8.73 7.58
C ILE A 21 -10.54 -7.43 7.72
N ARG A 22 -9.27 -7.52 8.16
CA ARG A 22 -8.34 -6.41 8.19
C ARG A 22 -7.14 -6.69 7.29
N TRP A 23 -6.86 -5.74 6.40
CA TRP A 23 -5.66 -5.71 5.58
C TRP A 23 -4.72 -4.63 6.07
N THR A 24 -3.43 -4.97 6.16
CA THR A 24 -2.34 -4.03 6.47
C THR A 24 -1.38 -4.04 5.29
N PHE A 25 -0.98 -2.84 4.86
CA PHE A 25 -0.05 -2.64 3.76
C PHE A 25 1.15 -1.82 4.23
N ASP A 26 2.33 -2.17 3.75
CA ASP A 26 3.56 -1.40 3.94
C ASP A 26 3.77 -0.52 2.71
N LEU A 27 3.82 0.80 2.94
CA LEU A 27 4.01 1.81 1.90
C LEU A 27 5.46 2.33 1.96
N PRO A 28 6.02 2.79 0.82
CA PRO A 28 7.31 3.46 0.83
C PRO A 28 7.21 4.81 1.57
N GLU A 29 8.32 5.28 2.14
CA GLU A 29 8.39 6.57 2.85
C GLU A 29 7.97 7.76 1.96
N SER A 30 8.12 7.64 0.63
CA SER A 30 7.66 8.64 -0.32
C SER A 30 6.13 8.80 -0.40
N ALA A 31 5.34 7.93 0.22
CA ALA A 31 3.88 7.95 0.18
C ALA A 31 3.25 8.93 1.20
N ILE A 32 3.95 10.01 1.55
CA ILE A 32 3.53 10.99 2.58
C ILE A 32 2.18 11.63 2.21
N LEU A 33 2.03 12.09 0.96
CA LEU A 33 0.81 12.76 0.51
C LEU A 33 -0.38 11.80 0.44
N GLN A 34 -0.17 10.57 -0.04
CA GLN A 34 -1.20 9.54 -0.08
C GLN A 34 -1.67 9.18 1.32
N SER A 35 -0.74 9.10 2.27
CA SER A 35 -1.03 8.87 3.69
C SER A 35 -1.85 10.01 4.28
N ALA A 36 -1.49 11.26 3.99
CA ALA A 36 -2.23 12.44 4.42
C ALA A 36 -3.67 12.45 3.88
N HIS A 37 -3.87 12.11 2.60
CA HIS A 37 -5.22 11.98 2.03
C HIS A 37 -6.04 10.88 2.70
N LEU A 38 -5.43 9.71 2.97
CA LEU A 38 -6.13 8.62 3.65
C LEU A 38 -6.50 8.97 5.10
N MET A 39 -5.63 9.71 5.80
CA MET A 39 -5.92 10.22 7.15
C MET A 39 -7.11 11.17 7.16
N GLU A 40 -7.22 12.05 6.16
CA GLU A 40 -8.35 12.98 6.03
C GLU A 40 -9.67 12.26 5.75
N ILE A 41 -9.66 11.23 4.90
CA ILE A 41 -10.82 10.36 4.66
C ILE A 41 -11.25 9.65 5.96
N ARG A 42 -10.28 9.10 6.72
CA ARG A 42 -10.56 8.46 8.01
C ARG A 42 -11.17 9.45 9.00
N ARG A 43 -10.64 10.68 9.08
CA ARG A 43 -11.15 11.75 9.95
C ARG A 43 -12.59 12.13 9.62
N SER A 44 -12.94 12.17 8.34
CA SER A 44 -14.30 12.49 7.88
C SER A 44 -15.30 11.34 7.96
N GLN A 45 -14.86 10.13 8.35
CA GLN A 45 -15.69 8.91 8.41
C GLN A 45 -16.35 8.55 7.06
N THR A 46 -15.74 8.96 5.96
CA THR A 46 -16.25 8.67 4.61
C THR A 46 -15.90 7.23 4.22
N ALA A 47 -16.87 6.50 3.68
CA ALA A 47 -16.64 5.17 3.12
C ALA A 47 -15.79 5.25 1.84
N VAL A 48 -14.97 4.23 1.58
CA VAL A 48 -14.13 4.15 0.38
C VAL A 48 -14.47 2.92 -0.44
N GLU A 49 -14.38 3.07 -1.76
CA GLU A 49 -14.25 1.95 -2.69
C GLU A 49 -12.75 1.74 -2.95
N LEU A 50 -12.30 0.48 -2.91
CA LEU A 50 -10.88 0.13 -3.10
C LEU A 50 -10.72 -0.74 -4.35
N THR A 51 -9.74 -0.39 -5.17
CA THR A 51 -9.28 -1.23 -6.29
C THR A 51 -7.83 -1.66 -6.02
N ILE A 52 -7.58 -2.97 -6.01
CA ILE A 52 -6.25 -3.54 -5.81
C ILE A 52 -5.83 -4.26 -7.09
N VAL A 53 -4.72 -3.82 -7.68
CA VAL A 53 -4.16 -4.41 -8.89
C VAL A 53 -2.76 -4.96 -8.55
N PRO A 54 -2.50 -6.26 -8.72
CA PRO A 54 -1.15 -6.81 -8.55
C PRO A 54 -0.17 -6.14 -9.51
N VAL A 55 0.97 -5.69 -8.99
CA VAL A 55 2.05 -5.13 -9.80
C VAL A 55 3.25 -6.08 -9.80
N VAL A 56 3.87 -6.28 -10.95
CA VAL A 56 5.12 -7.03 -11.06
C VAL A 56 6.26 -6.02 -10.95
N GLU A 57 6.97 -6.01 -9.83
CA GLU A 57 8.21 -5.23 -9.74
C GLU A 57 9.26 -5.84 -10.68
N LYS A 58 9.79 -5.03 -11.59
CA LYS A 58 11.02 -5.41 -12.31
C LYS A 58 12.16 -5.34 -11.30
N SER A 59 12.65 -6.51 -10.87
CA SER A 59 13.82 -6.64 -10.01
C SER A 59 14.98 -5.80 -10.57
N LYS A 60 15.49 -4.85 -9.78
CA LYS A 60 16.75 -4.18 -10.08
C LYS A 60 17.84 -5.25 -10.03
N LYS A 61 18.41 -5.61 -11.18
CA LYS A 61 19.61 -6.46 -11.25
C LYS A 61 20.69 -5.83 -10.38
N SER A 62 21.29 -6.60 -9.47
CA SER A 62 22.45 -6.16 -8.72
C SER A 62 23.65 -6.08 -9.66
N ASP A 63 24.13 -4.87 -9.95
CA ASP A 63 25.45 -4.66 -10.54
C ASP A 63 26.51 -5.03 -9.50
N ALA A 64 26.89 -6.30 -9.48
CA ALA A 64 28.06 -6.80 -8.78
C ALA A 64 28.76 -7.82 -9.67
N GLN A 65 29.35 -7.35 -10.77
CA GLN A 65 30.50 -8.02 -11.38
C GLN A 65 31.75 -7.27 -10.92
N VAL A 66 32.36 -7.79 -9.84
CA VAL A 66 33.74 -7.50 -9.47
C VAL A 66 34.62 -8.29 -10.44
N ASN A 67 35.25 -7.59 -11.37
CA ASN A 67 36.24 -8.20 -12.26
C ASN A 67 37.57 -8.35 -11.48
N TYR A 68 38.08 -9.58 -11.39
CA TYR A 68 39.49 -9.87 -11.12
C TYR A 68 40.25 -9.96 -12.43
#